data_AF-A0ABD0RW79-F1
#
_entry.id   AF-A0ABD0RW79-F1
#
_cell.length_a   1.000
_cell.length_b   1.000
_cell.length_c   1.000
_cell.angle_alpha   90.00
_cell.angle_beta   90.00
_cell.angle_gamma   90.00
#
_symmetry.space_group_name_H-M   'P 1'
#
loop_
_entity.id
_entity.type
_entity.pdbx_description
1 polymer ?
#
loop_
_entity_poly.entity_id
_entity_poly.type
_entity_poly.pdbx_seq_one_letter_code
_entity_poly.pdbx_strand_id
1 'polypeptide(L)' 'LSGCMVTEEGCGYLSSALSSNPSHLRELDLSYNHPGQSGVQLLKHKLDDPNYKLQIL' A
#
# COMPACT_ATOMS: atom_id res chain seq x y z
N LEU A 1 -9.48 -1.83 -0.20
CA LEU A 1 -9.66 -0.39 0.10
C LEU A 1 -10.07 0.40 -1.15
N SER A 2 -10.69 -0.26 -2.12
CA SER A 2 -11.14 0.40 -3.34
C SER A 2 -12.21 1.47 -3.07
N GLY A 3 -12.08 2.63 -3.71
CA GLY A 3 -13.03 3.75 -3.60
C GLY A 3 -13.09 4.42 -2.22
N CYS A 4 -12.11 4.20 -1.33
CA CYS A 4 -12.10 4.76 0.03
C CYS A 4 -11.53 6.18 0.12
N MET A 5 -11.29 6.85 -1.00
CA MET A 5 -10.64 8.17 -1.07
C MET A 5 -9.25 8.19 -0.41
N VAL A 6 -8.49 7.11 -0.56
CA VAL A 6 -7.10 7.04 -0.07
C VAL A 6 -6.27 8.08 -0.82
N THR A 7 -5.69 8.99 -0.04
CA THR A 7 -4.76 10.04 -0.50
C THR A 7 -3.32 9.59 -0.31
N GLU A 8 -2.38 10.42 -0.76
CA GLU A 8 -0.94 10.23 -0.51
C GLU A 8 -0.60 10.07 0.97
N GLU A 9 -1.19 10.90 1.84
CA GLU A 9 -1.01 10.80 3.29
C GLU A 9 -1.52 9.44 3.81
N GLY A 10 -2.68 9.00 3.31
CA GLY A 10 -3.23 7.67 3.58
C GLY A 10 -2.26 6.54 3.20
N CYS A 11 -1.56 6.65 2.07
CA CYS A 11 -0.52 5.69 1.67
C CYS A 11 0.67 5.67 2.63
N GLY A 12 1.04 6.79 3.24
CA GLY A 12 2.06 6.87 4.27
C GLY A 12 1.68 6.05 5.52
N TYR A 13 0.42 6.19 5.98
CA TYR A 13 -0.10 5.37 7.07
C TYR A 13 -0.18 3.88 6.71
N LEU A 14 -0.63 3.54 5.50
CA LEU A 14 -0.65 2.16 5.02
C LEU A 14 0.75 1.55 4.98
N SER A 15 1.74 2.27 4.45
CA SER A 15 3.14 1.82 4.40
C SER A 15 3.69 1.57 5.81
N SER A 16 3.36 2.44 6.76
CA SER A 16 3.75 2.29 8.17
C SER A 16 3.11 1.05 8.80
N ALA A 17 1.81 0.85 8.60
CA ALA A 17 1.08 -0.30 9.11
C ALA A 17 1.62 -1.63 8.55
N LEU A 18 1.88 -1.69 7.24
CA LEU A 18 2.50 -2.86 6.59
C LEU A 18 3.91 -3.13 7.16
N SER A 19 4.66 -2.10 7.53
CA SER A 19 6.01 -2.28 8.09
C SER A 19 6.00 -2.76 9.54
N SER A 20 5.07 -2.23 10.35
CA SER A 20 4.99 -2.55 11.78
C SER A 20 4.42 -3.94 12.05
N ASN A 21 3.63 -4.47 11.12
CA ASN A 21 3.11 -5.83 11.20
C ASN A 21 3.24 -6.46 9.81
N PRO A 22 4.29 -7.27 9.55
CA PRO A 22 4.40 -8.06 8.33
C PRO A 22 3.21 -9.03 8.29
N SER A 23 2.11 -8.54 7.75
CA SER A 23 0.84 -9.24 7.76
C SER A 23 0.89 -10.38 6.76
N HIS A 24 0.08 -11.42 6.96
CA HIS A 24 -0.16 -12.43 5.93
C HIS A 24 -0.96 -11.89 4.73
N LEU A 25 -1.10 -10.56 4.61
CA LEU A 25 -1.81 -9.90 3.53
C LEU A 25 -1.07 -10.16 2.22
N ARG A 26 -1.77 -10.81 1.29
CA ARG A 26 -1.26 -11.14 -0.04
C ARG A 26 -1.78 -10.20 -1.12
N GLU A 27 -2.88 -9.50 -0.84
CA GLU A 27 -3.53 -8.60 -1.79
C GLU A 27 -4.06 -7.36 -1.07
N LEU A 28 -3.85 -6.20 -1.68
CA LEU A 28 -4.37 -4.91 -1.24
C LEU A 28 -4.93 -4.14 -2.45
N ASP A 29 -6.23 -4.23 -2.64
CA ASP A 29 -6.93 -3.47 -3.68
C ASP A 29 -7.06 -1.98 -3.28
N LEU A 30 -6.42 -1.11 -4.06
CA LEU A 30 -6.47 0.35 -3.97
C LEU A 30 -7.09 0.98 -5.23
N SER A 31 -7.78 0.20 -6.06
CA SER A 31 -8.54 0.70 -7.21
C SER A 31 -9.45 1.87 -6.85
N TYR A 32 -9.69 2.79 -7.79
CA TYR A 32 -10.57 3.95 -7.58
C TYR A 32 -10.17 4.86 -6.40
N ASN A 33 -8.88 4.91 -6.05
CA ASN A 33 -8.32 5.90 -5.13
C ASN A 33 -7.40 6.89 -5.86
N HIS A 34 -6.95 7.91 -5.12
CA HIS A 34 -6.04 8.94 -5.63
C HIS A 34 -4.77 9.01 -4.77
N PRO A 35 -3.95 7.94 -4.74
CA PRO A 35 -2.76 7.86 -3.88
C PRO A 35 -1.65 8.85 -4.26
N GLY A 36 -1.72 9.48 -5.44
CA GLY A 36 -0.65 10.32 -5.95
C GLY A 36 0.61 9.52 -6.31
N GLN A 37 1.58 10.18 -6.94
CA GLN A 37 2.81 9.51 -7.39
C GLN A 37 3.66 9.03 -6.21
N SER A 38 3.81 9.87 -5.19
CA SER A 38 4.58 9.59 -3.97
C SER A 38 3.93 8.51 -3.11
N GLY A 39 2.61 8.50 -2.97
CA GLY A 39 1.90 7.43 -2.27
C GLY A 39 2.09 6.06 -2.94
N VAL A 40 2.05 6.01 -4.28
CA VAL A 40 2.37 4.80 -5.04
C VAL A 40 3.83 4.38 -4.82
N GLN A 41 4.79 5.31 -4.86
CA GLN A 41 6.20 4.99 -4.62
C GLN A 41 6.46 4.43 -3.21
N LEU A 42 5.84 5.04 -2.18
CA LEU A 42 5.93 4.58 -0.79
C LEU A 42 5.44 3.15 -0.60
N LEU A 43 4.36 2.77 -1.31
CA LEU A 43 3.82 1.43 -1.27
C LEU A 43 4.66 0.45 -2.10
N LYS A 44 5.13 0.85 -3.29
CA LYS A 44 5.96 0.01 -4.16
C LYS A 44 7.26 -0.43 -3.50
N HIS A 45 7.94 0.48 -2.80
CA HIS A 45 9.18 0.17 -2.09
C HIS A 45 9.00 -0.94 -1.03
N LYS A 46 7.78 -1.10 -0.49
CA LYS A 46 7.46 -2.19 0.44
C LYS A 46 7.22 -3.53 -0.24
N LEU A 47 6.84 -3.53 -1.52
CA LEU A 47 6.61 -4.74 -2.31
C LEU A 47 7.92 -5.37 -2.82
N ASP A 48 9.00 -4.61 -2.86
CA ASP A 48 10.32 -5.11 -3.27
C ASP A 48 11.00 -5.95 -2.17
N ASP A 49 10.41 -6.06 -0.97
CA ASP A 49 10.89 -6.97 0.06
C ASP A 49 10.54 -8.42 -0.32
N PRO A 50 11.52 -9.32 -0.46
CA PRO A 50 11.31 -10.69 -0.92
C PRO A 50 10.43 -11.54 0.01
N ASN A 51 10.22 -11.10 1.25
CA ASN A 51 9.29 -11.74 2.19
C ASN A 51 7.86 -11.22 2.03
N TYR A 52 7.68 -10.10 1.34
CA TYR A 52 6.41 -9.40 1.16
C TYR A 52 5.82 -9.75 -0.20
N LYS A 53 4.93 -10.76 -0.22
CA LYS A 53 4.19 -11.20 -1.42
C LYS A 53 2.88 -10.44 -1.59
N LEU A 54 2.90 -9.13 -1.37
CA LEU A 54 1.70 -8.31 -1.46
C LEU A 54 1.52 -7.83 -2.91
N GLN A 55 0.32 -8.02 -3.46
CA GLN A 55 -0.07 -7.46 -4.76
C GLN A 55 -1.02 -6.27 -4.53
N ILE A 56 -0.81 -5.18 -5.27
CA ILE A 56 -1.71 -4.02 -5.25
C ILE A 56 -2.50 -4.01 -6.57
N LEU A 57 -3.82 -3.91 -6.46
CA LEU A 57 -4.76 -3.78 -7.58
C LEU A 57 -5.33 -2.37 -7.65
#